data_AF-A0A924IB28-F1
#
_entry.id   AF-A0A924IB28-F1
#
_cell.length_a   1.000
_cell.length_b   1.000
_cell.length_c   1.000
_cell.angle_alpha   90.00
_cell.angle_beta   90.00
_cell.angle_gamma   90.00
#
_symmetry.space_group_name_H-M   'P 1'
#
loop_
_entity.id
_entity.type
_entity.pdbx_description
1 polymer ?
#
loop_
_entity_poly.entity_id
_entity_poly.type
_entity_poly.pdbx_seq_one_letter_code
_entity_poly.pdbx_strand_id
1 'polypeptide(L)'
;MATTIIALKLIGIAEDGTESSIEIKIDAPVQKAANEWACRIVLKGVKGYLRPGICGNDAFQALCLAVDFIGFMLDNFLQKGGKLLEADTREEWPL
;
A
#
# COMPACT_ATOMS: atom_id res chain seq x y z
N MET A 1 -17.24 -10.34 0.02
CA MET A 1 -15.94 -9.85 0.50
C MET A 1 -15.05 -9.67 -0.71
N ALA A 2 -14.23 -8.61 -0.77
CA ALA A 2 -13.26 -8.45 -1.85
C ALA A 2 -12.06 -9.38 -1.63
N THR A 3 -11.55 -10.00 -2.68
CA THR A 3 -10.43 -10.95 -2.62
C THR A 3 -9.12 -10.19 -2.58
N THR A 4 -8.24 -10.46 -1.62
CA THR A 4 -6.88 -9.89 -1.63
C THR A 4 -6.07 -10.50 -2.78
N ILE A 5 -5.51 -9.64 -3.64
CA ILE A 5 -4.70 -10.06 -4.80
C ILE A 5 -3.21 -9.75 -4.61
N ILE A 6 -2.89 -8.78 -3.74
CA ILE A 6 -1.51 -8.42 -3.40
C ILE A 6 -1.42 -8.36 -1.87
N ALA A 7 -0.40 -9.01 -1.33
CA ALA A 7 -0.04 -8.93 0.09
C ALA A 7 1.49 -8.84 0.20
N LEU A 8 1.96 -7.81 0.89
CA LEU A 8 3.38 -7.57 1.15
C LEU A 8 3.57 -7.14 2.61
N LYS A 9 4.63 -7.65 3.24
CA LYS A 9 5.04 -7.26 4.59
C LYS A 9 6.44 -6.70 4.52
N LEU A 10 6.65 -5.57 5.18
CA LEU A 10 7.95 -4.91 5.30
C LEU A 10 8.19 -4.54 6.76
N ILE A 11 9.44 -4.21 7.07
CA ILE A 11 9.82 -3.52 8.30
C ILE A 11 10.17 -2.09 7.93
N GLY A 12 9.52 -1.12 8.56
CA GLY A 12 9.87 0.29 8.48
C GLY A 12 10.71 0.69 9.68
N ILE A 13 11.87 1.28 9.45
CA ILE A 13 12.69 1.92 10.47
C ILE A 13 12.54 3.43 10.28
N ALA A 14 11.98 4.13 11.25
CA ALA A 14 11.86 5.59 11.21
C ALA A 14 13.22 6.27 11.45
N GLU A 15 13.30 7.58 11.19
CA GLU A 15 14.54 8.37 11.39
C GLU A 15 15.07 8.28 12.83
N ASP A 16 14.17 8.18 13.82
CA ASP A 16 14.53 8.03 15.24
C ASP A 16 14.99 6.60 15.61
N GLY A 17 15.04 5.68 14.63
CA GLY A 17 15.40 4.29 14.81
C GLY A 17 14.26 3.37 15.23
N THR A 18 13.03 3.89 15.41
CA THR A 18 11.88 3.07 15.79
C THR A 18 11.51 2.11 14.67
N GLU A 19 11.49 0.81 14.99
CA GLU A 19 11.03 -0.23 14.06
C GLU A 19 9.51 -0.45 14.16
N SER A 20 8.86 -0.62 13.01
CA SER A 20 7.45 -0.97 12.93
C SER A 20 7.17 -1.92 11.76
N SER A 21 6.19 -2.80 11.92
CA SER A 21 5.75 -3.66 10.81
C SER A 21 4.82 -2.88 9.88
N ILE A 22 5.13 -2.92 8.58
CA ILE A 22 4.32 -2.35 7.52
C ILE A 22 3.59 -3.49 6.81
N GLU A 23 2.25 -3.44 6.80
CA GLU A 23 1.39 -4.42 6.14
C GLU A 23 0.66 -3.76 4.97
N ILE A 24 1.00 -4.21 3.76
CA ILE A 24 0.41 -3.74 2.51
C ILE A 24 -0.54 -4.81 1.96
N LYS A 25 -1.78 -4.44 1.68
CA LYS A 25 -2.71 -5.28 0.93
C LYS A 25 -3.46 -4.48 -0.12
N ILE A 26 -3.66 -5.08 -1.28
CA ILE A 26 -4.59 -4.60 -2.30
C ILE A 26 -5.60 -5.70 -2.56
N ASP A 27 -6.88 -5.36 -2.40
CA ASP A 27 -7.98 -6.23 -2.80
C ASP A 27 -8.32 -6.01 -4.27
N ALA A 28 -8.86 -7.05 -4.91
CA ALA A 28 -9.33 -7.01 -6.28
C ALA A 28 -10.27 -5.81 -6.50
N PRO A 29 -10.13 -5.11 -7.64
CA PRO A 29 -11.04 -4.03 -7.99
C PRO A 29 -12.48 -4.53 -7.95
N VAL A 30 -13.36 -3.77 -7.30
CA VAL A 30 -14.79 -4.04 -7.27
C VAL A 30 -15.56 -2.87 -7.86
N GLN A 31 -16.51 -3.17 -8.73
CA GLN A 31 -17.39 -2.16 -9.28
C GLN A 31 -18.30 -1.60 -8.17
N LYS A 32 -18.34 -0.27 -8.05
CA LYS A 32 -19.15 0.48 -7.08
C LYS A 32 -20.38 1.09 -7.74
N ALA A 33 -20.22 1.60 -8.96
CA ALA A 33 -21.28 2.17 -9.79
C ALA A 33 -20.93 2.00 -11.28
N ALA A 34 -21.78 2.54 -12.16
CA ALA A 34 -21.47 2.60 -13.58
C ALA A 34 -20.20 3.43 -13.79
N ASN A 35 -19.20 2.85 -14.46
CA ASN A 35 -17.88 3.45 -14.67
C ASN A 35 -17.16 3.89 -13.38
N GLU A 36 -17.43 3.23 -12.26
CA GLU A 36 -16.71 3.47 -11.01
C GLU A 36 -16.28 2.13 -10.42
N TRP A 37 -14.96 1.95 -10.33
CA TRP A 37 -14.30 0.81 -9.71
C TRP A 37 -13.45 1.30 -8.56
N ALA A 38 -13.31 0.48 -7.53
CA ALA A 38 -12.45 0.80 -6.41
C ALA A 38 -11.61 -0.40 -5.95
N CYS A 39 -10.35 -0.14 -5.67
CA CYS A 39 -9.47 -1.04 -4.95
C CYS A 39 -9.46 -0.67 -3.47
N ARG A 40 -9.77 -1.63 -2.61
CA ARG A 40 -9.52 -1.45 -1.18
C ARG A 40 -8.04 -1.68 -0.92
N ILE A 41 -7.41 -0.75 -0.22
CA ILE A 41 -6.03 -0.89 0.23
C ILE A 41 -5.94 -0.94 1.76
N VAL A 42 -4.94 -1.65 2.24
CA VAL A 42 -4.50 -1.67 3.64
C VAL A 42 -3.02 -1.29 3.63
N LEU A 43 -2.63 -0.30 4.43
CA LEU A 43 -1.25 0.18 4.49
C LEU A 43 -0.82 0.42 5.95
N LYS A 44 -0.99 -0.58 6.82
CA LYS A 44 -0.68 -0.39 8.26
C LYS A 44 0.81 -0.08 8.45
N GLY A 45 1.13 0.65 9.52
CA GLY A 45 2.50 1.11 9.81
C GLY A 45 2.85 2.45 9.17
N VAL A 46 2.22 2.80 8.04
CA VAL A 46 2.36 4.13 7.41
C VAL A 46 1.04 4.89 7.45
N LYS A 47 -0.09 4.23 7.13
CA LYS A 47 -1.43 4.83 7.12
C LYS A 47 -2.50 3.83 7.58
N GLY A 48 -3.67 4.33 7.98
CA GLY A 48 -4.82 3.46 8.27
C GLY A 48 -5.44 2.86 6.99
N TYR A 49 -6.62 2.27 7.16
CA TYR A 49 -7.49 1.95 6.02
C TYR A 49 -7.95 3.22 5.32
N LEU A 50 -7.93 3.24 3.98
CA LEU A 50 -8.57 4.28 3.20
C LEU A 50 -10.00 3.87 2.85
N ARG A 51 -10.96 4.73 3.17
CA ARG A 51 -12.35 4.63 2.69
C ARG A 51 -12.66 5.86 1.82
N PRO A 52 -13.35 5.69 0.67
CA PRO A 52 -13.98 4.45 0.17
C PRO A 52 -13.04 3.42 -0.47
N GLY A 53 -11.75 3.75 -0.65
CA GLY A 53 -10.77 2.99 -1.41
C GLY A 53 -10.09 3.91 -2.43
N ILE A 54 -9.24 3.35 -3.30
CA ILE A 54 -8.70 4.10 -4.45
C ILE A 54 -9.59 3.82 -5.66
N CYS A 55 -10.19 4.87 -6.22
CA CYS A 55 -11.17 4.75 -7.30
C CYS A 55 -10.54 4.97 -8.69
N GLY A 56 -11.13 4.34 -9.71
CA GLY A 56 -10.84 4.54 -11.12
C GLY A 56 -12.10 4.32 -11.98
N ASN A 57 -12.03 4.72 -13.24
CA ASN A 57 -13.13 4.57 -14.20
C ASN A 57 -13.36 3.10 -14.60
N ASP A 58 -12.29 2.31 -14.56
CA ASP A 58 -12.32 0.86 -14.77
C ASP A 58 -11.46 0.13 -13.73
N ALA A 59 -11.54 -1.20 -13.74
CA ALA A 59 -10.81 -2.07 -12.83
C ALA A 59 -9.29 -1.90 -12.94
N PHE A 60 -8.77 -1.69 -14.15
CA PHE A 60 -7.36 -1.55 -14.42
C PHE A 60 -6.82 -0.24 -13.84
N GLN A 61 -7.50 0.88 -14.12
CA GLN A 61 -7.15 2.19 -13.60
C GLN A 61 -7.20 2.21 -12.07
N ALA A 62 -8.25 1.63 -11.46
CA ALA A 62 -8.35 1.56 -9.99
C ALA A 62 -7.18 0.79 -9.36
N LEU A 63 -6.70 -0.28 -10.02
CA LEU A 63 -5.54 -1.05 -9.57
C LEU A 63 -4.24 -0.26 -9.75
N CYS A 64 -4.00 0.33 -10.92
CA CYS A 64 -2.80 1.13 -11.17
C CYS A 64 -2.68 2.29 -10.18
N LEU A 65 -3.75 3.03 -9.96
CA LEU A 65 -3.78 4.12 -8.98
C LEU A 65 -3.54 3.61 -7.55
N ALA A 66 -4.02 2.42 -7.20
CA ALA A 66 -3.77 1.85 -5.88
C ALA A 66 -2.30 1.49 -5.67
N VAL A 67 -1.65 0.92 -6.67
CA VAL A 67 -0.21 0.59 -6.64
C VAL A 67 0.63 1.86 -6.58
N ASP A 68 0.34 2.83 -7.45
CA ASP A 68 1.01 4.13 -7.50
C ASP A 68 0.90 4.89 -6.17
N PHE A 69 -0.30 4.90 -5.57
CA PHE A 69 -0.52 5.49 -4.25
C PHE A 69 0.33 4.83 -3.15
N ILE A 70 0.47 3.51 -3.17
CA ILE A 70 1.35 2.80 -2.22
C ILE A 70 2.80 3.20 -2.43
N GLY A 71 3.27 3.23 -3.68
CA GLY A 71 4.61 3.68 -4.03
C GLY A 71 4.89 5.09 -3.51
N PHE A 72 3.98 6.04 -3.79
CA PHE A 72 4.08 7.41 -3.29
C PHE A 72 4.16 7.50 -1.76
N MET A 73 3.37 6.70 -1.04
CA MET A 73 3.38 6.69 0.43
C MET A 73 4.67 6.12 1.00
N LEU A 74 5.23 5.07 0.39
CA LEU A 74 6.52 4.48 0.78
C LEU A 74 7.68 5.41 0.47
N ASP A 75 7.68 6.04 -0.71
CA ASP A 75 8.71 7.01 -1.10
C ASP A 75 8.73 8.21 -0.13
N ASN A 76 7.55 8.76 0.20
CA ASN A 76 7.44 9.82 1.21
C ASN A 76 7.91 9.37 2.62
N PHE A 77 7.81 8.08 2.96
CA PHE A 77 8.39 7.55 4.20
C PHE A 77 9.93 7.55 4.14
N LEU A 78 10.51 7.12 3.02
CA LEU A 78 11.96 7.14 2.78
C LEU A 78 12.53 8.57 2.77
N GLN A 79 11.86 9.50 2.10
CA GLN A 79 12.26 10.92 2.03
C GLN A 79 12.31 11.60 3.42
N LYS A 80 11.60 11.06 4.41
CA LYS A 80 11.63 11.51 5.81
C LYS A 80 12.73 10.84 6.63
N GLY A 81 13.72 10.21 5.99
CA GLY A 81 14.82 9.52 6.65
C GLY A 81 14.50 8.09 7.09
N GLY A 82 13.33 7.56 6.69
CA GLY A 82 12.96 6.17 6.96
C GLY A 82 13.74 5.17 6.11
N LYS A 83 13.76 3.90 6.53
CA LYS A 83 14.29 2.76 5.77
C LYS A 83 13.26 1.65 5.69
N LEU A 84 13.23 0.95 4.57
CA LEU A 84 12.37 -0.22 4.36
C LEU A 84 13.22 -1.47 4.26
N LEU A 85 12.87 -2.49 5.01
CA LEU A 85 13.48 -3.81 4.94
C LEU A 85 12.43 -4.86 4.58
N GLU A 86 12.84 -5.91 3.89
CA GLU A 86 12.05 -7.13 3.71
C GLU A 86 11.80 -7.78 5.09
N ALA A 87 10.58 -8.29 5.32
CA ALA A 87 10.17 -8.71 6.65
C ALA A 87 10.85 -10.00 7.13
N ASP A 88 11.18 -10.91 6.22
CA ASP A 88 11.74 -12.23 6.54
C ASP A 88 13.28 -12.21 6.52
N THR A 89 13.91 -11.52 5.56
CA THR A 89 15.37 -11.47 5.41
C THR A 89 16.02 -10.27 6.10
N ARG A 90 15.23 -9.21 6.37
CA ARG A 90 15.72 -7.90 6.84
C ARG A 90 16.72 -7.23 5.88
N GLU A 91 16.78 -7.69 4.63
CA GLU A 91 17.53 -7.01 3.57
C GLU A 91 16.83 -5.72 3.19
N GLU A 92 17.59 -4.74 2.69
CA GLU A 92 17.04 -3.46 2.25
C GLU A 92 16.08 -3.67 1.07
N TRP A 93 14.88 -3.11 1.20
CA TRP A 93 13.84 -3.24 0.19
C TRP A 93 14.11 -2.25 -0.95
N PRO A 94 14.24 -2.71 -2.21
CA PRO A 94 14.42 -1.82 -3.34
C PRO A 94 13.07 -1.16 -3.68
N LEU A 95 12.97 0.15 -3.45
CA LEU A 95 11.86 0.96 -3.93
C LEU A 95 12.24 1.68 -5.22
#